data_AF-A0A0B4GJJ7-F1
#
_entry.id   AF-A0A0B4GJJ7-F1
#
_cell.length_a   1.000
_cell.length_b   1.000
_cell.length_c   1.000
_cell.angle_alpha   90.00
_cell.angle_beta   90.00
_cell.angle_gamma   90.00
#
_symmetry.space_group_name_H-M   'P 1'
#
loop_
_entity.id
_entity.type
_entity.pdbx_description
1 polymer ?
#
loop_
_entity_poly.entity_id
_entity_poly.type
_entity_poly.pdbx_seq_one_letter_code
_entity_poly.pdbx_strand_id
1 'polypeptide(L)'
;MRGKINFEEAFELPTLADSSREQAALYIAPKDLDRYIDHIKHPLGERLQLANSHGIGYTIYSLTVPGIQGIADQSKAEQHATTVNDWIANEIKDHRDRLGAFAALSMHDAAQAAAELERCVRQHGFHGALLNNYQHAGPDGETYLFYDQPAYDVFWGKCVELDVPVYLHPAAPAGGWTR
;
A
#
# COMPACT_ATOMS: atom_id res chain seq x y z
N MET A 1 -24.51 -12.41 4.17
CA MET A 1 -23.57 -13.33 4.87
C MET A 1 -22.67 -12.57 5.83
N ARG A 2 -22.24 -13.21 6.94
CA ARG A 2 -21.13 -12.73 7.80
C ARG A 2 -19.82 -13.37 7.34
N GLY A 3 -18.68 -12.89 7.84
CA GLY A 3 -17.37 -13.43 7.47
C GLY A 3 -16.90 -13.01 6.07
N LYS A 4 -17.37 -11.86 5.57
CA LYS A 4 -16.91 -11.32 4.28
C LYS A 4 -15.44 -10.92 4.38
N ILE A 5 -14.73 -10.99 3.25
CA ILE A 5 -13.35 -10.53 3.11
C ILE A 5 -13.34 -9.29 2.23
N ASN A 6 -12.66 -8.23 2.67
CA ASN A 6 -12.34 -7.05 1.86
C ASN A 6 -10.81 -6.86 1.84
N PHE A 7 -10.27 -6.46 0.68
CA PHE A 7 -8.82 -6.51 0.44
C PHE A 7 -8.29 -5.38 -0.45
N GLU A 8 -8.99 -4.23 -0.45
CA GLU A 8 -8.53 -2.98 -1.05
C GLU A 8 -8.77 -1.84 -0.04
N GLU A 9 -8.22 -2.02 1.16
CA GLU A 9 -8.54 -1.17 2.32
C GLU A 9 -7.36 -0.29 2.66
N ALA A 10 -7.36 0.92 2.08
CA ALA A 10 -6.22 1.82 2.15
C ALA A 10 -5.91 2.31 3.57
N PHE A 11 -4.63 2.53 3.88
CA PHE A 11 -4.15 3.28 5.04
C PHE A 11 -3.02 4.25 4.66
N GLU A 12 -2.70 5.18 5.56
CA GLU A 12 -1.53 6.06 5.50
C GLU A 12 -0.97 6.25 6.92
N LEU A 13 0.33 6.56 7.04
CA LEU A 13 0.92 6.91 8.32
C LEU A 13 0.22 8.17 8.89
N PRO A 14 -0.09 8.22 10.19
CA PRO A 14 -0.88 9.31 10.76
C PRO A 14 -0.36 10.72 10.45
N THR A 15 0.96 10.92 10.52
CA THR A 15 1.58 12.22 10.21
C THR A 15 1.43 12.62 8.74
N LEU A 16 1.47 11.65 7.82
CA LEU A 16 1.34 11.91 6.39
C LEU A 16 -0.12 12.15 6.00
N ALA A 17 -1.05 11.36 6.57
CA ALA A 17 -2.48 11.51 6.35
C ALA A 17 -2.98 12.93 6.69
N ASP A 18 -2.50 13.51 7.80
CA ASP A 18 -2.86 14.87 8.21
C ASP A 18 -2.29 15.92 7.25
N SER A 19 -1.08 15.70 6.71
CA SER A 19 -0.47 16.59 5.74
C SER A 19 -1.10 16.51 4.35
N SER A 20 -1.73 15.38 3.98
CA SER A 20 -2.34 15.15 2.67
C SER A 20 -3.81 15.56 2.58
N ARG A 21 -4.37 16.24 3.59
CA ARG A 21 -5.79 16.60 3.66
C ARG A 21 -6.29 17.39 2.45
N GLU A 22 -5.50 18.37 1.99
CA GLU A 22 -5.87 19.17 0.82
C GLU A 22 -5.91 18.33 -0.47
N GLN A 23 -4.98 17.39 -0.60
CA GLN A 23 -4.96 16.45 -1.72
C GLN A 23 -6.17 15.50 -1.66
N ALA A 24 -6.55 15.04 -0.47
CA ALA A 24 -7.74 14.22 -0.28
C ALA A 24 -9.05 14.92 -0.70
N ALA A 25 -9.12 16.25 -0.52
CA ALA A 25 -10.27 17.03 -0.95
C ALA A 25 -10.48 17.05 -2.48
N LEU A 26 -9.53 16.57 -3.28
CA LEU A 26 -9.68 16.41 -4.73
C LEU A 26 -10.62 15.26 -5.11
N TYR A 27 -10.76 14.25 -4.25
CA TYR A 27 -11.56 13.05 -4.52
C TYR A 27 -12.56 12.70 -3.41
N ILE A 28 -12.54 13.41 -2.27
CA ILE A 28 -13.48 13.25 -1.17
C ILE A 28 -14.38 14.48 -1.06
N ALA A 29 -15.70 14.25 -0.99
CA ALA A 29 -16.66 15.34 -0.80
C ALA A 29 -16.42 16.05 0.56
N PRO A 30 -16.59 17.39 0.65
CA PRO A 30 -16.26 18.14 1.87
C PRO A 30 -16.91 17.62 3.16
N LYS A 31 -18.14 17.11 3.07
CA LYS A 31 -18.87 16.55 4.21
C LYS A 31 -18.28 15.24 4.75
N ASP A 32 -17.49 14.53 3.96
CA ASP A 32 -16.93 13.21 4.27
C ASP A 32 -15.42 13.28 4.58
N LEU A 33 -14.78 14.44 4.39
CA LEU A 33 -13.33 14.60 4.50
C LEU A 33 -12.79 14.29 5.89
N ASP A 34 -13.45 14.75 6.95
CA ASP A 34 -13.01 14.49 8.33
C ASP A 34 -13.06 12.99 8.66
N ARG A 35 -14.13 12.32 8.23
CA ARG A 35 -14.27 10.87 8.38
C ARG A 35 -13.20 10.13 7.58
N TYR A 36 -12.92 10.54 6.35
CA TYR A 36 -11.86 9.96 5.54
C TYR A 36 -10.49 10.07 6.22
N ILE A 37 -10.12 11.27 6.68
CA ILE A 37 -8.82 11.51 7.32
C ILE A 37 -8.69 10.72 8.62
N ASP A 38 -9.77 10.55 9.38
CA ASP A 38 -9.75 9.67 10.54
C ASP A 38 -9.56 8.19 10.14
N HIS A 39 -10.31 7.71 9.14
CA HIS A 39 -10.30 6.29 8.75
C HIS A 39 -9.01 5.86 8.06
N ILE A 40 -8.37 6.74 7.29
CA ILE A 40 -7.14 6.41 6.56
C ILE A 40 -5.95 6.20 7.51
N LYS A 41 -5.94 6.83 8.68
CA LYS A 41 -4.84 6.73 9.66
C LYS A 41 -5.13 5.89 10.90
N HIS A 42 -6.37 5.44 11.10
CA HIS A 42 -6.76 4.59 12.22
C HIS A 42 -7.36 3.26 11.74
N PRO A 43 -6.52 2.26 11.37
CA PRO A 43 -6.99 0.92 10.98
C PRO A 43 -7.95 0.31 12.01
N LEU A 44 -7.64 0.46 13.31
CA LEU A 44 -8.44 -0.06 14.42
C LEU A 44 -9.55 0.89 14.91
N GLY A 45 -9.75 2.03 14.23
CA GLY A 45 -10.72 3.05 14.60
C GLY A 45 -12.17 2.70 14.26
N GLU A 46 -12.98 3.72 13.97
CA GLU A 46 -14.41 3.56 13.62
C GLU A 46 -14.61 2.57 12.45
N ARG A 47 -13.70 2.54 11.46
CA ARG A 47 -13.81 1.64 10.31
C ARG A 47 -13.84 0.16 10.68
N LEU A 48 -13.12 -0.26 11.73
CA LEU A 48 -13.17 -1.65 12.22
C LEU A 48 -14.53 -1.95 12.87
N GLN A 49 -15.10 -1.00 13.60
CA GLN A 49 -16.44 -1.14 14.19
C GLN A 49 -17.52 -1.25 13.09
N LEU A 50 -17.38 -0.45 12.03
CA LEU A 50 -18.24 -0.53 10.86
C LEU A 50 -18.09 -1.89 10.14
N ALA A 51 -16.86 -2.37 9.95
CA ALA A 51 -16.60 -3.69 9.38
C ALA A 51 -17.30 -4.80 10.20
N ASN A 52 -17.14 -4.78 11.52
CA ASN A 52 -17.76 -5.75 12.43
C ASN A 52 -19.30 -5.73 12.37
N SER A 53 -19.91 -4.54 12.40
CA SER A 53 -21.37 -4.36 12.36
C SER A 53 -21.97 -4.77 11.00
N HIS A 54 -21.23 -4.56 9.92
CA HIS A 54 -21.65 -4.96 8.57
C HIS A 54 -21.25 -6.40 8.22
N GLY A 55 -20.66 -7.14 9.16
CA GLY A 55 -20.35 -8.57 9.01
C GLY A 55 -19.18 -8.86 8.08
N ILE A 56 -18.22 -7.96 7.97
CA ILE A 56 -16.87 -8.25 7.48
C ILE A 56 -16.15 -9.04 8.58
N GLY A 57 -15.52 -10.14 8.20
CA GLY A 57 -14.77 -11.01 9.11
C GLY A 57 -13.26 -10.95 8.90
N TYR A 58 -12.80 -10.47 7.75
CA TYR A 58 -11.38 -10.30 7.48
C TYR A 58 -11.12 -9.08 6.59
N THR A 59 -10.22 -8.20 7.02
CA THR A 59 -9.79 -7.01 6.27
C THR A 59 -8.30 -7.10 5.95
N ILE A 60 -7.94 -6.94 4.68
CA ILE A 60 -6.53 -6.82 4.24
C ILE A 60 -6.24 -5.36 3.93
N TYR A 61 -5.37 -4.74 4.72
CA TYR A 61 -4.93 -3.35 4.54
C TYR A 61 -3.83 -3.22 3.49
N SER A 62 -3.78 -2.07 2.84
CA SER A 62 -2.73 -1.72 1.85
C SER A 62 -2.41 -0.22 1.93
N LEU A 63 -1.18 0.18 1.60
CA LEU A 63 -0.83 1.60 1.57
C LEU A 63 -1.64 2.33 0.48
N THR A 64 -2.10 3.54 0.78
CA THR A 64 -2.84 4.40 -0.16
C THR A 64 -1.98 4.87 -1.34
N VAL A 65 -2.63 5.46 -2.34
CA VAL A 65 -2.05 5.96 -3.60
C VAL A 65 -1.57 7.42 -3.47
N PRO A 66 -0.45 7.82 -4.11
CA PRO A 66 0.49 7.00 -4.89
C PRO A 66 1.45 6.18 -4.03
N GLY A 67 1.49 6.42 -2.72
CA GLY A 67 2.33 5.68 -1.78
C GLY A 67 3.79 5.66 -2.21
N ILE A 68 4.41 4.49 -2.16
CA ILE A 68 5.83 4.30 -2.51
C ILE A 68 6.11 4.63 -3.98
N GLN A 69 5.16 4.34 -4.88
CA GLN A 69 5.32 4.55 -6.32
C GLN A 69 5.47 6.02 -6.70
N GLY A 70 5.03 6.95 -5.84
CA GLY A 70 5.23 8.40 -6.01
C GLY A 70 6.61 8.91 -5.60
N ILE A 71 7.46 8.09 -4.98
CA ILE A 71 8.77 8.51 -4.47
C ILE A 71 9.85 8.19 -5.52
N ALA A 72 10.32 9.23 -6.22
CA ALA A 72 11.32 9.09 -7.29
C ALA A 72 12.73 8.75 -6.80
N ASP A 73 13.05 9.03 -5.54
CA ASP A 73 14.33 8.69 -4.92
C ASP A 73 14.28 7.26 -4.38
N GLN A 74 15.12 6.37 -4.93
CA GLN A 74 15.14 4.95 -4.59
C GLN A 74 15.33 4.70 -3.08
N SER A 75 16.32 5.34 -2.46
CA SER A 75 16.64 5.09 -1.05
C SER A 75 15.50 5.52 -0.14
N LYS A 76 14.87 6.66 -0.44
CA LYS A 76 13.68 7.12 0.29
C LYS A 76 12.50 6.19 0.09
N ALA A 77 12.29 5.70 -1.13
CA ALA A 77 11.20 4.77 -1.43
C ALA A 77 11.35 3.45 -0.64
N GLU A 78 12.55 2.87 -0.63
CA GLU A 78 12.87 1.63 0.10
C GLU A 78 12.72 1.79 1.63
N GLN A 79 13.25 2.90 2.17
CA GLN A 79 13.11 3.20 3.60
C GLN A 79 11.64 3.42 3.98
N HIS A 80 10.88 4.12 3.14
CA HIS A 80 9.47 4.39 3.40
C HIS A 80 8.63 3.12 3.32
N ALA A 81 8.88 2.24 2.33
CA ALA A 81 8.25 0.93 2.22
C ALA A 81 8.42 0.09 3.50
N THR A 82 9.67 0.01 4.00
CA THR A 82 9.95 -0.71 5.26
C THR A 82 9.18 -0.09 6.43
N THR A 83 9.19 1.24 6.53
CA THR A 83 8.53 1.98 7.63
C THR A 83 7.01 1.74 7.65
N VAL A 84 6.34 1.81 6.50
CA VAL A 84 4.88 1.61 6.43
C VAL A 84 4.50 0.15 6.69
N ASN A 85 5.30 -0.80 6.20
CA ASN A 85 5.08 -2.23 6.43
C ASN A 85 5.22 -2.58 7.91
N ASP A 86 6.26 -2.07 8.58
CA ASP A 86 6.45 -2.29 10.02
C ASP A 86 5.35 -1.63 10.86
N TRP A 87 4.93 -0.42 10.46
CA TRP A 87 3.83 0.27 11.13
C TRP A 87 2.54 -0.54 11.07
N ILE A 88 2.08 -0.91 9.86
CA ILE A 88 0.82 -1.66 9.74
C ILE A 88 0.94 -3.04 10.39
N ALA A 89 2.08 -3.72 10.26
CA ALA A 89 2.32 -5.01 10.91
C ALA A 89 2.14 -4.91 12.44
N ASN A 90 2.63 -3.82 13.05
CA ASN A 90 2.46 -3.52 14.47
C ASN A 90 1.00 -3.19 14.83
N GLU A 91 0.30 -2.38 14.05
CA GLU A 91 -1.10 -2.03 14.30
C GLU A 91 -2.00 -3.28 14.31
N ILE A 92 -1.78 -4.21 13.38
CA ILE A 92 -2.67 -5.36 13.22
C ILE A 92 -2.26 -6.58 14.09
N LYS A 93 -1.17 -6.52 14.88
CA LYS A 93 -0.54 -7.71 15.52
C LYS A 93 -1.43 -8.47 16.49
N ASP A 94 -2.27 -7.76 17.21
CA ASP A 94 -3.19 -8.33 18.21
C ASP A 94 -4.56 -8.70 17.60
N HIS A 95 -4.72 -8.58 16.28
CA HIS A 95 -5.97 -8.77 15.55
C HIS A 95 -5.82 -9.65 14.29
N ARG A 96 -4.81 -10.53 14.27
CA ARG A 96 -4.51 -11.42 13.12
C ARG A 96 -5.64 -12.39 12.76
N ASP A 97 -6.61 -12.60 13.66
CA ASP A 97 -7.83 -13.38 13.41
C ASP A 97 -8.77 -12.73 12.38
N ARG A 98 -8.67 -11.40 12.20
CA ARG A 98 -9.57 -10.61 11.36
C ARG A 98 -8.87 -9.53 10.53
N LEU A 99 -7.58 -9.29 10.72
CA LEU A 99 -6.82 -8.29 10.00
C LEU A 99 -5.55 -8.90 9.39
N GLY A 100 -5.27 -8.51 8.16
CA GLY A 100 -4.04 -8.78 7.43
C GLY A 100 -3.58 -7.54 6.67
N ALA A 101 -2.48 -7.66 5.94
CA ALA A 101 -1.98 -6.59 5.09
C ALA A 101 -1.31 -7.12 3.82
N PHE A 102 -1.25 -6.26 2.81
CA PHE A 102 -0.37 -6.39 1.66
C PHE A 102 0.87 -5.52 1.85
N ALA A 103 2.01 -6.02 1.38
CA ALA A 103 3.27 -5.29 1.39
C ALA A 103 3.21 -4.08 0.45
N ALA A 104 3.64 -2.93 0.95
CA ALA A 104 4.03 -1.80 0.15
C ALA A 104 5.51 -1.96 -0.23
N LEU A 105 5.83 -1.79 -1.52
CA LEU A 105 7.17 -2.07 -2.04
C LEU A 105 7.70 -0.90 -2.85
N SER A 106 9.00 -0.63 -2.71
CA SER A 106 9.76 0.14 -3.69
C SER A 106 10.00 -0.76 -4.89
N MET A 107 9.63 -0.31 -6.08
CA MET A 107 9.87 -1.06 -7.31
C MET A 107 11.01 -0.45 -8.13
N HIS A 108 11.92 0.31 -7.50
CA HIS A 108 13.13 0.81 -8.17
C HIS A 108 14.11 -0.31 -8.53
N ASP A 109 14.20 -1.33 -7.67
CA ASP A 109 15.03 -2.51 -7.84
C ASP A 109 14.21 -3.77 -7.54
N ALA A 110 14.09 -4.66 -8.52
CA ALA A 110 13.25 -5.85 -8.41
C ALA A 110 13.75 -6.87 -7.36
N ALA A 111 15.06 -6.93 -7.11
CA ALA A 111 15.63 -7.85 -6.12
C ALA A 111 15.41 -7.32 -4.69
N GLN A 112 15.53 -6.01 -4.48
CA GLN A 112 15.18 -5.35 -3.22
C GLN A 112 13.69 -5.51 -2.92
N ALA A 113 12.82 -5.28 -3.92
CA ALA A 113 11.37 -5.47 -3.79
C ALA A 113 11.02 -6.92 -3.40
N ALA A 114 11.70 -7.89 -4.03
CA ALA A 114 11.53 -9.32 -3.72
C ALA A 114 11.94 -9.65 -2.27
N ALA A 115 13.05 -9.08 -1.80
CA ALA A 115 13.53 -9.27 -0.44
C ALA A 115 12.57 -8.65 0.61
N GLU A 116 12.04 -7.47 0.34
CA GLU A 116 11.06 -6.82 1.24
C GLU A 116 9.71 -7.55 1.23
N LEU A 117 9.27 -8.07 0.09
CA LEU A 117 8.10 -8.95 0.01
C LEU A 117 8.29 -10.20 0.86
N GLU A 118 9.44 -10.88 0.72
CA GLU A 118 9.77 -12.05 1.51
C GLU A 118 9.78 -11.75 3.01
N ARG A 119 10.36 -10.61 3.41
CA ARG A 119 10.34 -10.16 4.80
C ARG A 119 8.91 -9.98 5.31
N CYS A 120 8.07 -9.27 4.57
CA CYS A 120 6.67 -9.02 4.94
C CYS A 120 5.86 -10.31 5.05
N VAL A 121 6.00 -11.23 4.09
CA VAL A 121 5.27 -12.50 4.09
C VAL A 121 5.77 -13.40 5.23
N ARG A 122 7.08 -13.62 5.34
CA ARG A 122 7.64 -14.60 6.30
C ARG A 122 7.67 -14.09 7.74
N GLN A 123 7.92 -12.80 7.97
CA GLN A 123 8.06 -12.25 9.32
C GLN A 123 6.75 -11.67 9.84
N HIS A 124 5.98 -10.97 8.99
CA HIS A 124 4.77 -10.26 9.42
C HIS A 124 3.46 -11.00 9.11
N GLY A 125 3.52 -12.01 8.24
CA GLY A 125 2.36 -12.79 7.79
C GLY A 125 1.48 -12.03 6.79
N PHE A 126 2.08 -11.19 5.95
CA PHE A 126 1.34 -10.47 4.91
C PHE A 126 0.87 -11.42 3.80
N HIS A 127 -0.25 -11.08 3.16
CA HIS A 127 -0.94 -11.94 2.18
C HIS A 127 -0.50 -11.72 0.73
N GLY A 128 0.58 -10.95 0.50
CA GLY A 128 1.05 -10.56 -0.83
C GLY A 128 1.51 -9.10 -0.86
N ALA A 129 1.46 -8.49 -2.05
CA ALA A 129 1.79 -7.07 -2.24
C ALA A 129 0.66 -6.31 -2.94
N LEU A 130 0.59 -5.01 -2.69
CA LEU A 130 -0.21 -4.08 -3.50
C LEU A 130 0.70 -2.98 -4.02
N LEU A 131 0.69 -2.78 -5.34
CA LEU A 131 1.51 -1.81 -6.05
C LEU A 131 0.61 -0.78 -6.72
N ASN A 132 0.87 0.51 -6.50
CA ASN A 132 0.11 1.60 -7.12
C ASN A 132 0.66 1.89 -8.52
N ASN A 133 0.27 1.08 -9.52
CA ASN A 133 0.68 1.22 -10.91
C ASN A 133 2.22 1.19 -11.07
N TYR A 134 2.80 1.98 -11.97
CA TYR A 134 4.25 2.11 -12.21
C TYR A 134 4.97 2.90 -11.11
N GLN A 135 6.28 2.69 -11.00
CA GLN A 135 7.14 3.43 -10.07
C GLN A 135 7.74 4.65 -10.78
N HIS A 136 7.54 5.84 -10.23
CA HIS A 136 8.26 7.04 -10.64
C HIS A 136 9.73 6.94 -10.21
N ALA A 137 10.63 7.42 -11.07
CA ALA A 137 12.07 7.45 -10.83
C ALA A 137 12.75 8.64 -11.54
N GLY A 138 14.05 8.77 -11.32
CA GLY A 138 14.87 9.81 -11.94
C GLY A 138 14.82 11.15 -11.21
N PRO A 139 15.71 12.09 -11.57
CA PRO A 139 15.85 13.37 -10.87
C PRO A 139 14.64 14.30 -11.02
N ASP A 140 13.84 14.11 -12.07
CA ASP A 140 12.62 14.87 -12.36
C ASP A 140 11.32 14.10 -12.06
N GLY A 141 11.42 12.81 -11.71
CA GLY A 141 10.26 11.94 -11.48
C GLY A 141 9.54 11.51 -12.75
N GLU A 142 10.09 11.78 -13.94
CA GLU A 142 9.48 11.48 -15.24
C GLU A 142 9.97 10.16 -15.85
N THR A 143 10.73 9.37 -15.08
CA THR A 143 11.01 7.98 -15.47
C THR A 143 9.91 7.08 -14.91
N TYR A 144 9.31 6.28 -15.79
CA TYR A 144 8.20 5.38 -15.49
C TYR A 144 8.70 3.94 -15.54
N LEU A 145 8.91 3.32 -14.38
CA LEU A 145 9.35 1.93 -14.29
C LEU A 145 8.12 1.00 -14.33
N PHE A 146 7.95 0.30 -15.45
CA PHE A 146 6.94 -0.73 -15.62
C PHE A 146 7.51 -2.11 -15.31
N TYR A 147 6.69 -2.97 -14.73
CA TYR A 147 7.11 -4.25 -14.15
C TYR A 147 6.96 -5.43 -15.12
N ASP A 148 6.71 -5.14 -16.41
CA ASP A 148 6.56 -6.13 -17.49
C ASP A 148 7.87 -6.40 -18.23
N GLN A 149 8.99 -5.84 -17.74
CA GLN A 149 10.31 -6.01 -18.32
C GLN A 149 11.05 -7.21 -17.71
N PRO A 150 11.95 -7.90 -18.45
CA PRO A 150 12.66 -9.09 -17.96
C PRO A 150 13.44 -8.90 -16.65
N ALA A 151 13.85 -7.66 -16.34
CA ALA A 151 14.52 -7.35 -15.09
C ALA A 151 13.65 -7.62 -13.85
N TYR A 152 12.32 -7.62 -13.99
CA TYR A 152 11.38 -7.92 -12.91
C TYR A 152 11.07 -9.41 -12.72
N ASP A 153 11.60 -10.29 -13.57
CA ASP A 153 11.41 -11.75 -13.43
C ASP A 153 11.89 -12.26 -12.07
N VAL A 154 12.88 -11.62 -11.46
CA VAL A 154 13.32 -11.94 -10.08
C VAL A 154 12.23 -11.66 -9.04
N PHE A 155 11.48 -10.56 -9.19
CA PHE A 155 10.37 -10.21 -8.31
C PHE A 155 9.20 -11.17 -8.52
N TRP A 156 8.84 -11.43 -9.79
CA TRP A 156 7.76 -12.37 -10.11
C TRP A 156 8.08 -13.80 -9.68
N GLY A 157 9.32 -14.25 -9.84
CA GLY A 157 9.81 -15.53 -9.34
C GLY A 157 9.65 -15.65 -7.82
N LYS A 158 9.96 -14.59 -7.08
CA LYS A 158 9.76 -14.56 -5.63
C LYS A 158 8.28 -14.60 -5.23
N CYS A 159 7.39 -13.92 -5.97
CA CYS A 159 5.94 -14.02 -5.74
C CYS A 159 5.44 -15.46 -5.88
N VAL A 160 5.90 -16.18 -6.91
CA VAL A 160 5.58 -17.60 -7.12
C VAL A 160 6.17 -18.48 -6.02
N GLU A 161 7.42 -18.25 -5.61
CA GLU A 161 8.07 -19.00 -4.52
C GLU A 161 7.32 -18.87 -3.19
N LEU A 162 6.84 -17.66 -2.88
CA LEU A 162 6.08 -17.37 -1.67
C LEU A 162 4.61 -17.77 -1.76
N ASP A 163 4.11 -18.11 -2.96
CA ASP A 163 2.71 -18.42 -3.26
C ASP A 163 1.74 -17.29 -2.82
N VAL A 164 2.08 -16.05 -3.17
CA VAL A 164 1.26 -14.87 -2.83
C VAL A 164 0.89 -14.04 -4.06
N PRO A 165 -0.32 -13.43 -4.08
CA PRO A 165 -0.74 -12.54 -5.15
C PRO A 165 -0.02 -11.18 -5.11
N VAL A 166 -0.05 -10.51 -6.26
CA VAL A 166 0.24 -9.07 -6.38
C VAL A 166 -1.00 -8.36 -6.90
N TYR A 167 -1.48 -7.39 -6.13
CA TYR A 167 -2.58 -6.50 -6.51
C TYR A 167 -2.00 -5.27 -7.21
N LEU A 168 -2.35 -5.05 -8.48
CA LEU A 168 -1.97 -3.82 -9.20
C LEU A 168 -3.09 -2.78 -9.11
N HIS A 169 -2.96 -1.84 -8.17
CA HIS A 169 -3.92 -0.78 -7.90
C HIS A 169 -3.66 0.42 -8.84
N PRO A 170 -4.70 1.18 -9.25
CA PRO A 170 -4.49 2.36 -10.09
C PRO A 170 -3.70 3.47 -9.38
N ALA A 171 -3.12 4.36 -10.18
CA ALA A 171 -2.58 5.64 -9.74
C ALA A 171 -3.07 6.75 -10.67
N ALA A 172 -3.27 7.95 -10.12
CA ALA A 172 -3.57 9.13 -10.94
C ALA A 172 -2.37 9.44 -11.85
N PRO A 173 -2.60 9.98 -13.06
CA PRO A 173 -1.51 10.51 -13.86
C PRO A 173 -0.73 11.55 -13.07
N ALA A 174 0.59 11.45 -13.07
CA ALA A 174 1.49 12.42 -12.46
C ALA A 174 2.59 12.78 -13.47
N GLY A 175 3.14 13.99 -13.32
CA GLY A 175 4.16 14.53 -14.20
C GLY A 175 3.74 15.76 -15.00
N GLY A 176 4.72 16.43 -15.59
CA GLY A 176 4.61 17.69 -16.31
C GLY A 176 4.72 17.55 -17.83
N TRP A 177 4.30 16.41 -18.40
CA TRP A 177 4.44 16.12 -19.83
C TRP A 177 3.59 17.07 -20.71
N THR A 178 4.09 18.29 -20.89
CA THR A 178 3.63 19.26 -21.89
C THR A 178 4.48 19.06 -23.14
N ARG A 179 3.84 18.67 -24.24
CA ARG A 179 4.46 18.62 -25.58
C ARG A 179 4.94 20.00 -26.03
#